data_AF-A0A5C8EW15-F1
#
_entry.id   AF-A0A5C8EW15-F1
#
_cell.length_a   1.000
_cell.length_b   1.000
_cell.length_c   1.000
_cell.angle_alpha   90.00
_cell.angle_beta   90.00
_cell.angle_gamma   90.00
#
_symmetry.space_group_name_H-M   'P 1'
#
loop_
_entity.id
_entity.type
_entity.pdbx_description
1 polymer ?
#
loop_
_entity_poly.entity_id
_entity_poly.type
_entity_poly.pdbx_seq_one_letter_code
_entity_poly.pdbx_strand_id
1 'polypeptide(L)'
;MKKLLKAALVLMALALMSVACTKAKTMGIVGTYYGGSLKMTVSSAGTASFEFKDPIITQENLTSEEYAMSYSRQYNLMPWDLTAEKTTLSYTVKQQINVNQGSSSATPTEPKYVDAEFKFDFTKEKENYKCVVSTSLPEGVKTYVNTQLKALKKAEVGNDIKIELTKPISK
;
A
#
# COMPACT_ATOMS: atom_id res chain seq x y z
N MET A 1 28.13 14.58 -49.77
CA MET A 1 27.19 13.64 -49.10
C MET A 1 27.63 13.15 -47.72
N LYS A 2 28.93 13.01 -47.40
CA LYS A 2 29.40 12.48 -46.09
C LYS A 2 29.05 13.33 -44.84
N LYS A 3 28.73 14.62 -44.98
CA LYS A 3 28.47 15.52 -43.85
C LYS A 3 27.04 15.43 -43.28
N LEU A 4 26.04 15.20 -44.14
CA LEU A 4 24.63 15.05 -43.72
C LEU A 4 24.40 13.73 -42.97
N LEU A 5 25.08 12.67 -43.39
CA LEU A 5 25.01 11.35 -42.74
C LEU A 5 25.50 11.38 -41.30
N LYS A 6 26.55 12.17 -41.01
CA LYS A 6 27.07 12.34 -39.65
C LYS A 6 26.11 13.12 -38.75
N ALA A 7 25.43 14.13 -39.28
CA ALA A 7 24.46 14.92 -38.51
C ALA A 7 23.22 14.08 -38.13
N ALA A 8 22.69 13.28 -39.06
CA ALA A 8 21.56 12.39 -38.78
C ALA A 8 21.89 11.31 -37.73
N LEU A 9 23.11 10.77 -37.75
CA LEU A 9 23.60 9.81 -36.76
C LEU A 9 23.74 10.42 -35.36
N VAL A 10 24.22 11.65 -35.26
CA VAL A 10 24.33 12.37 -33.98
C VAL A 10 22.94 12.72 -33.43
N LEU A 11 21.99 13.13 -34.28
CA LEU A 11 20.61 13.40 -33.89
C LEU A 11 19.85 12.12 -33.46
N MET A 12 20.04 10.99 -34.15
CA MET A 12 19.51 9.70 -33.69
C MET A 12 20.15 9.24 -32.38
N ALA A 13 21.45 9.43 -32.19
CA ALA A 13 22.11 9.09 -30.92
C ALA A 13 21.61 9.97 -29.77
N LEU A 14 21.35 11.26 -30.00
CA LEU A 14 20.81 12.16 -28.99
C LEU A 14 19.34 11.84 -28.65
N ALA A 15 18.54 11.43 -29.64
CA ALA A 15 17.18 10.93 -29.43
C ALA A 15 17.16 9.57 -28.71
N LEU A 16 18.11 8.67 -28.99
CA LEU A 16 18.25 7.40 -28.28
C LEU A 16 18.73 7.61 -26.84
N MET A 17 19.57 8.62 -26.58
CA MET A 17 19.98 9.00 -25.22
C MET A 17 18.86 9.72 -24.46
N SER A 18 18.01 10.52 -25.11
CA SER A 18 16.85 11.14 -24.46
C SER A 18 15.75 10.12 -24.13
N VAL A 19 15.60 9.07 -24.95
CA VAL A 19 14.71 7.91 -24.67
C VAL A 19 15.31 6.98 -23.60
N ALA A 20 16.63 6.82 -23.55
CA ALA A 20 17.31 6.03 -22.53
C ALA A 20 17.34 6.72 -21.14
N CYS A 21 17.33 8.05 -21.08
CA CYS A 21 17.11 8.79 -19.83
C CYS A 21 15.63 8.87 -19.41
N THR A 22 14.68 8.60 -20.31
CA THR A 22 13.26 8.44 -19.95
C THR A 22 12.91 7.05 -19.44
N LYS A 23 13.87 6.10 -19.45
CA LYS A 23 13.88 4.99 -18.47
C LYS A 23 14.32 5.50 -17.10
N ALA A 24 13.75 6.61 -16.64
CA ALA A 24 13.68 6.88 -15.22
C ALA A 24 12.98 5.66 -14.62
N LYS A 25 13.76 4.82 -13.93
CA LYS A 25 13.27 3.68 -13.15
C LYS A 25 11.97 4.11 -12.53
N THR A 26 10.89 3.51 -12.98
CA THR A 26 9.55 3.96 -12.70
C THR A 26 9.38 3.90 -11.19
N MET A 27 9.36 5.06 -10.56
CA MET A 27 9.04 5.22 -9.14
C MET A 27 7.56 5.54 -8.99
N GLY A 28 6.72 5.07 -9.94
CA GLY A 28 5.34 5.55 -10.11
C GLY A 28 4.52 5.43 -8.83
N ILE A 29 4.55 4.24 -8.23
CA ILE A 29 3.84 3.98 -6.97
C ILE A 29 4.59 4.44 -5.72
N VAL A 30 5.85 4.89 -5.85
CA VAL A 30 6.63 5.38 -4.71
C VAL A 30 6.04 6.71 -4.24
N GLY A 31 5.87 6.86 -2.94
CA GLY A 31 5.36 8.07 -2.33
C GLY A 31 4.41 7.79 -1.18
N THR A 32 3.78 8.86 -0.71
CA THR A 32 2.82 8.81 0.39
C THR A 32 1.41 9.01 -0.14
N TYR A 33 0.53 8.10 0.23
CA TYR A 33 -0.89 8.10 -0.07
C TYR A 33 -1.67 8.38 1.21
N TYR A 34 -2.78 9.09 1.09
CA TYR A 34 -3.62 9.47 2.23
C TYR A 34 -5.07 9.06 1.97
N GLY A 35 -5.76 8.65 3.03
CA GLY A 35 -7.18 8.27 2.97
C GLY A 35 -7.72 8.16 4.39
N GLY A 36 -8.82 8.87 4.64
CA GLY A 36 -9.39 8.99 5.98
C GLY A 36 -8.34 9.43 7.00
N SER A 37 -8.14 8.64 8.05
CA SER A 37 -7.18 8.84 9.16
C SER A 37 -5.81 8.18 8.93
N LEU A 38 -5.65 7.45 7.83
CA LEU A 38 -4.46 6.67 7.53
C LEU A 38 -3.60 7.34 6.46
N LYS A 39 -2.30 7.08 6.52
CA LYS A 39 -1.37 7.27 5.41
C LYS A 39 -0.67 5.95 5.10
N MET A 40 -0.37 5.73 3.83
CA MET A 40 0.46 4.63 3.36
C MET A 40 1.69 5.19 2.66
N THR A 41 2.88 4.77 3.03
CA THR A 41 4.12 5.16 2.34
C THR A 41 4.71 3.95 1.63
N VAL A 42 4.91 4.07 0.32
CA VAL A 42 5.62 3.08 -0.49
C VAL A 42 7.03 3.59 -0.74
N SER A 43 8.03 2.85 -0.24
CA SER A 43 9.44 3.19 -0.39
C SER A 43 9.98 2.81 -1.77
N SER A 44 11.16 3.33 -2.12
CA SER A 44 11.88 2.94 -3.35
C SER A 44 12.35 1.49 -3.36
N ALA A 45 12.34 0.80 -2.20
CA ALA A 45 12.61 -0.63 -2.07
C ALA A 45 11.33 -1.48 -2.12
N GLY A 46 10.16 -0.85 -2.25
CA GLY A 46 8.87 -1.52 -2.37
C GLY A 46 8.25 -1.98 -1.07
N THR A 47 8.77 -1.48 0.03
CA THR A 47 8.10 -1.59 1.32
C THR A 47 6.94 -0.59 1.37
N ALA A 48 5.71 -1.09 1.53
CA ALA A 48 4.53 -0.29 1.87
C ALA A 48 4.30 -0.36 3.38
N SER A 49 4.18 0.78 4.06
CA SER A 49 3.86 0.86 5.48
C SER A 49 2.62 1.70 5.72
N PHE A 50 1.79 1.30 6.69
CA PHE A 50 0.63 2.06 7.13
C PHE A 50 0.90 2.71 8.47
N GLU A 51 0.47 3.96 8.58
CA GLU A 51 0.60 4.76 9.79
C GLU A 51 -0.63 5.68 9.90
N PHE A 52 -0.83 6.25 11.08
CA PHE A 52 -1.75 7.38 11.21
C PHE A 52 -1.18 8.58 10.47
N LYS A 53 -2.05 9.31 9.76
CA LYS A 53 -1.59 10.45 8.95
C LYS A 53 -1.06 11.61 9.80
N ASP A 54 -1.49 11.70 11.06
CA ASP A 54 -1.14 12.75 12.01
C ASP A 54 -0.95 12.14 13.41
N PRO A 55 0.07 12.56 14.20
CA PRO A 55 0.27 12.09 15.57
C PRO A 55 -0.90 12.36 16.54
N ILE A 56 -1.80 13.30 16.25
CA ILE A 56 -2.99 13.57 17.09
C ILE A 56 -4.06 12.47 16.97
N ILE A 57 -4.01 11.67 15.90
CA ILE A 57 -4.99 10.61 15.67
C ILE A 57 -4.68 9.44 16.61
N THR A 58 -5.66 9.10 17.43
CA THR A 58 -5.63 7.93 18.31
C THR A 58 -6.49 6.81 17.73
N GLN A 59 -6.39 5.61 18.31
CA GLN A 59 -7.26 4.47 17.91
C GLN A 59 -8.75 4.79 18.07
N GLU A 60 -9.12 5.67 19.00
CA GLU A 60 -10.49 6.13 19.20
C GLU A 60 -11.01 6.98 18.03
N ASN A 61 -10.11 7.60 17.26
CA ASN A 61 -10.49 8.45 16.13
C ASN A 61 -10.67 7.67 14.82
N LEU A 62 -10.24 6.41 14.76
CA LEU A 62 -10.34 5.58 13.55
C LEU A 62 -11.79 5.09 13.33
N THR A 63 -12.19 4.93 12.07
CA THR A 63 -13.35 4.07 11.77
C THR A 63 -13.02 2.63 12.10
N SER A 64 -14.04 1.76 12.18
CA SER A 64 -13.84 0.34 12.45
C SER A 64 -12.98 -0.33 11.36
N GLU A 65 -13.17 0.05 10.10
CA GLU A 65 -12.41 -0.42 8.94
C GLU A 65 -10.97 0.08 8.97
N GLU A 66 -10.75 1.36 9.32
CA GLU A 66 -9.40 1.92 9.46
C GLU A 66 -8.65 1.26 10.61
N TYR A 67 -9.33 0.99 11.72
CA TYR A 67 -8.76 0.26 12.85
C TYR A 67 -8.37 -1.16 12.45
N ALA A 68 -9.26 -1.88 11.76
CA ALA A 68 -8.98 -3.21 11.26
C ALA A 68 -7.82 -3.22 10.26
N MET A 69 -7.73 -2.20 9.40
CA MET A 69 -6.60 -2.02 8.50
C MET A 69 -5.32 -1.59 9.23
N SER A 70 -5.37 -0.95 10.40
CA SER A 70 -4.15 -0.56 11.14
C SER A 70 -3.31 -1.74 11.65
N TYR A 71 -3.84 -2.96 11.65
CA TYR A 71 -3.06 -4.20 11.87
C TYR A 71 -2.08 -4.50 10.72
N SER A 72 -2.26 -3.82 9.59
CA SER A 72 -1.36 -3.77 8.46
C SER A 72 -0.11 -2.98 8.89
N ARG A 73 1.06 -3.63 8.94
CA ARG A 73 2.31 -2.97 9.37
C ARG A 73 3.16 -2.59 8.19
N GLN A 74 3.71 -3.61 7.54
CA GLN A 74 4.64 -3.45 6.44
C GLN A 74 4.45 -4.60 5.45
N TYR A 75 4.42 -4.28 4.16
CA TYR A 75 4.27 -5.23 3.06
C TYR A 75 5.37 -5.01 2.05
N ASN A 76 5.82 -6.10 1.44
CA ASN A 76 6.71 -6.03 0.30
C ASN A 76 5.90 -6.13 -1.00
N LEU A 77 5.88 -5.05 -1.78
CA LEU A 77 5.17 -4.91 -3.06
C LEU A 77 6.12 -5.17 -4.24
N MET A 78 6.96 -6.19 -4.12
CA MET A 78 7.93 -6.60 -5.13
C MET A 78 7.60 -7.99 -5.72
N PRO A 79 8.06 -8.29 -6.95
CA PRO A 79 8.65 -7.35 -7.91
C PRO A 79 7.56 -6.45 -8.52
N TRP A 80 7.91 -5.20 -8.84
CA TRP A 80 7.04 -4.37 -9.67
C TRP A 80 7.53 -4.36 -11.11
N ASP A 81 6.59 -4.47 -12.04
CA ASP A 81 6.85 -4.24 -13.46
C ASP A 81 6.12 -2.96 -13.85
N LEU A 82 6.86 -1.86 -13.78
CA LEU A 82 6.33 -0.52 -14.00
C LEU A 82 6.69 -0.03 -15.40
N THR A 83 6.43 -0.81 -16.44
CA THR A 83 6.54 -0.26 -17.80
C THR A 83 5.59 0.93 -17.94
N ALA A 84 6.01 1.95 -18.71
CA ALA A 84 5.24 3.18 -18.89
C ALA A 84 3.82 2.96 -19.47
N GLU A 85 3.56 1.75 -19.99
CA GLU A 85 2.30 1.30 -20.60
C GLU A 85 1.28 0.77 -19.59
N LYS A 86 1.70 0.39 -18.38
CA LYS A 86 0.77 -0.14 -17.35
C LYS A 86 0.09 0.99 -16.60
N THR A 87 -1.22 1.08 -16.75
CA THR A 87 -2.09 2.02 -16.01
C THR A 87 -2.57 1.44 -14.68
N THR A 88 -2.44 0.14 -14.46
CA THR A 88 -2.81 -0.54 -13.22
C THR A 88 -1.74 -1.53 -12.75
N LEU A 89 -1.62 -1.70 -11.43
CA LEU A 89 -0.72 -2.66 -10.78
C LEU A 89 -1.44 -3.27 -9.59
N SER A 90 -1.44 -4.59 -9.50
CA SER A 90 -2.11 -5.31 -8.41
C SER A 90 -1.11 -6.20 -7.68
N TYR A 91 -1.14 -6.15 -6.35
CA TYR A 91 -0.33 -7.00 -5.49
C TYR A 91 -1.22 -7.73 -4.51
N THR A 92 -0.92 -8.99 -4.25
CA THR A 92 -1.57 -9.80 -3.22
C THR A 92 -0.48 -10.28 -2.27
N VAL A 93 -0.56 -9.86 -1.00
CA VAL A 93 0.45 -10.17 0.02
C VAL A 93 -0.23 -10.84 1.20
N LYS A 94 0.40 -11.90 1.72
CA LYS A 94 -0.05 -12.57 2.95
C LYS A 94 0.69 -12.00 4.15
N GLN A 95 -0.03 -11.78 5.25
CA GLN A 95 0.53 -11.40 6.53
C GLN A 95 0.01 -12.31 7.63
N GLN A 96 0.92 -12.79 8.47
CA GLN A 96 0.56 -13.50 9.69
C GLN A 96 0.14 -12.51 10.77
N ILE A 97 -1.09 -12.66 11.26
CA ILE A 97 -1.65 -11.85 12.34
C ILE A 97 -1.78 -12.71 13.58
N ASN A 98 -1.23 -12.24 14.70
CA ASN A 98 -1.38 -12.89 15.99
C ASN A 98 -2.78 -12.59 16.57
N VAL A 99 -3.67 -13.59 16.60
CA VAL A 99 -5.08 -13.42 16.99
C VAL A 99 -5.35 -13.59 18.49
N ASN A 100 -4.33 -13.90 19.29
CA ASN A 100 -4.44 -13.92 20.76
C ASN A 100 -3.50 -12.92 21.44
N GLN A 101 -3.01 -11.93 20.69
CA GLN A 101 -2.25 -10.82 21.23
C GLN A 101 -3.12 -10.03 22.22
N GLY A 102 -2.57 -9.69 23.40
CA GLY A 102 -3.31 -8.95 24.43
C GLY A 102 -4.30 -9.79 25.24
N SER A 103 -4.27 -11.12 25.09
CA SER A 103 -4.93 -12.04 26.03
C SER A 103 -4.46 -11.74 27.46
N SER A 104 -5.39 -11.33 28.34
CA SER A 104 -5.12 -11.08 29.76
C SER A 104 -5.15 -12.36 30.62
N SER A 105 -5.02 -13.54 30.00
CA SER A 105 -4.99 -14.80 30.73
C SER A 105 -3.78 -14.85 31.68
N ALA A 106 -4.02 -15.23 32.94
CA ALA A 106 -2.96 -15.41 33.95
C ALA A 106 -1.93 -16.49 33.55
N THR A 107 -2.27 -17.36 32.61
CA THR A 107 -1.37 -18.31 31.95
C THR A 107 -0.85 -17.75 30.62
N PRO A 108 0.47 -17.81 30.35
CA PRO A 108 1.02 -17.49 29.04
C PRO A 108 0.34 -18.34 27.97
N THR A 109 -0.25 -17.70 26.96
CA THR A 109 -0.82 -18.40 25.81
C THR A 109 0.17 -18.30 24.66
N GLU A 110 0.52 -19.43 24.06
CA GLU A 110 1.36 -19.47 22.86
C GLU A 110 0.74 -18.63 21.74
N PRO A 111 1.51 -17.80 21.01
CA PRO A 111 1.00 -17.00 19.91
C PRO A 111 0.26 -17.85 18.87
N LYS A 112 -0.95 -17.41 18.51
CA LYS A 112 -1.73 -18.05 17.44
C LYS A 112 -1.75 -17.15 16.22
N TYR A 113 -1.05 -17.54 15.17
CA TYR A 113 -1.00 -16.80 13.91
C TYR A 113 -2.03 -17.31 12.91
N VAL A 114 -2.69 -16.36 12.24
CA VAL A 114 -3.61 -16.63 11.13
C VAL A 114 -3.15 -15.80 9.93
N ASP A 115 -3.07 -16.42 8.76
CA ASP A 115 -2.73 -15.73 7.51
C ASP A 115 -3.91 -14.89 7.03
N ALA A 116 -3.72 -13.59 6.89
CA ALA A 116 -4.63 -12.68 6.21
C ALA A 116 -4.03 -12.23 4.87
N GLU A 117 -4.88 -12.11 3.85
CA GLU A 117 -4.48 -11.70 2.51
C GLU A 117 -4.90 -10.25 2.25
N PHE A 118 -3.91 -9.43 1.90
CA PHE A 118 -4.09 -8.02 1.57
C PHE A 118 -3.81 -7.79 0.09
N LYS A 119 -4.74 -7.11 -0.57
CA LYS A 119 -4.65 -6.75 -1.98
C LYS A 119 -4.43 -5.25 -2.12
N PHE A 120 -3.47 -4.88 -2.95
CA PHE A 120 -3.11 -3.49 -3.25
C PHE A 120 -3.29 -3.25 -4.74
N ASP A 121 -4.31 -2.50 -5.10
CA ASP A 121 -4.63 -2.16 -6.48
C ASP A 121 -4.30 -0.69 -6.72
N PHE A 122 -3.19 -0.44 -7.42
CA PHE A 122 -2.78 0.88 -7.86
C PHE A 122 -3.33 1.17 -9.24
N THR A 123 -3.93 2.34 -9.39
CA THR A 123 -4.40 2.87 -10.68
C THR A 123 -3.75 4.22 -10.92
N LYS A 124 -3.14 4.39 -12.09
CA LYS A 124 -2.61 5.66 -12.55
C LYS A 124 -3.77 6.55 -13.00
N GLU A 125 -3.91 7.70 -12.37
CA GLU A 125 -4.89 8.73 -12.72
C GLU A 125 -4.15 10.01 -13.10
N LYS A 126 -4.04 10.27 -14.41
CA LYS A 126 -3.22 11.36 -14.98
C LYS A 126 -1.75 11.25 -14.54
N GLU A 127 -1.27 12.21 -13.74
CA GLU A 127 0.09 12.27 -13.20
C GLU A 127 0.24 11.60 -11.82
N ASN A 128 -0.86 11.11 -11.23
CA ASN A 128 -0.87 10.56 -9.87
C ASN A 128 -1.30 9.09 -9.85
N TYR A 129 -1.19 8.49 -8.67
CA TYR A 129 -1.68 7.14 -8.40
C TYR A 129 -2.70 7.18 -7.28
N LYS A 130 -3.77 6.41 -7.49
CA LYS A 130 -4.70 5.97 -6.47
C LYS A 130 -4.34 4.55 -6.07
N CYS A 131 -4.50 4.20 -4.80
CA CYS A 131 -4.34 2.85 -4.30
C CYS A 131 -5.61 2.44 -3.56
N VAL A 132 -6.15 1.29 -3.94
CA VAL A 132 -7.21 0.61 -3.18
C VAL A 132 -6.56 -0.55 -2.45
N VAL A 133 -6.73 -0.58 -1.14
CA VAL A 133 -6.24 -1.67 -0.29
C VAL A 133 -7.46 -2.44 0.21
N SER A 134 -7.47 -3.74 -0.01
CA SER A 134 -8.57 -4.59 0.43
C SER A 134 -8.08 -5.85 1.11
N THR A 135 -8.86 -6.36 2.05
CA THR A 135 -8.60 -7.62 2.73
C THR A 135 -9.93 -8.31 3.01
N SER A 136 -9.93 -9.64 2.89
CA SER A 136 -10.99 -10.48 3.45
C SER A 136 -10.46 -11.06 4.76
N LEU A 137 -11.00 -10.58 5.89
CA LEU A 137 -10.56 -11.01 7.21
C LEU A 137 -10.92 -12.49 7.44
N PRO A 138 -9.93 -13.37 7.67
CA PRO A 138 -10.21 -14.71 8.14
C PRO A 138 -10.94 -14.67 9.49
N GLU A 139 -11.79 -15.66 9.78
CA GLU A 139 -12.67 -15.67 10.95
C GLU A 139 -11.92 -15.40 12.27
N GLY A 140 -10.76 -16.02 12.49
CA GLY A 140 -9.95 -15.79 13.69
C GLY A 140 -9.46 -14.36 13.82
N VAL A 141 -9.06 -13.72 12.70
CA VAL A 141 -8.63 -12.32 12.67
C VAL A 141 -9.83 -11.40 12.89
N LYS A 142 -10.96 -11.67 12.23
CA LYS A 142 -12.20 -10.91 12.38
C LYS A 142 -12.69 -10.91 13.83
N THR A 143 -12.77 -12.08 14.46
CA THR A 143 -13.18 -12.21 15.86
C THR A 143 -12.27 -11.41 16.78
N TYR A 144 -10.95 -11.49 16.55
CA TYR A 144 -9.97 -10.72 17.31
C TYR A 144 -10.20 -9.20 17.14
N VAL A 145 -10.29 -8.71 15.90
CA VAL A 145 -10.52 -7.29 15.59
C VAL A 145 -11.83 -6.79 16.20
N ASN A 146 -12.93 -7.53 16.05
CA ASN A 146 -14.24 -7.14 16.61
C ASN A 146 -14.24 -7.14 18.15
N THR A 147 -13.47 -8.03 18.78
CA THR A 147 -13.28 -8.00 20.25
C THR A 147 -12.63 -6.68 20.69
N GLN A 148 -11.60 -6.22 19.97
CA GLN A 148 -10.95 -4.95 20.27
C GLN A 148 -11.85 -3.74 19.97
N LEU A 149 -12.57 -3.76 18.84
CA LEU A 149 -13.53 -2.71 18.48
C LEU A 149 -14.63 -2.57 19.54
N LYS A 150 -15.12 -3.68 20.08
CA LYS A 150 -16.10 -3.68 21.18
C LYS A 150 -15.56 -3.01 22.45
N ALA A 151 -14.30 -3.28 22.80
CA ALA A 151 -13.64 -2.61 23.93
C ALA A 151 -13.54 -1.09 23.71
N LEU A 152 -13.35 -0.66 22.46
CA LEU A 152 -13.34 0.74 22.03
C LEU A 152 -14.74 1.33 21.78
N LYS A 153 -15.83 0.59 22.05
CA LYS A 153 -17.22 0.97 21.79
C LYS A 153 -17.47 1.38 20.32
N LYS A 154 -16.83 0.69 19.38
CA LYS A 154 -16.97 0.88 17.93
C LYS A 154 -17.85 -0.21 17.30
N ALA A 155 -18.39 0.09 16.12
CA ALA A 155 -19.14 -0.88 15.33
C ALA A 155 -18.24 -2.05 14.91
N GLU A 156 -18.82 -3.24 14.76
CA GLU A 156 -18.10 -4.39 14.24
C GLU A 156 -17.83 -4.25 12.74
N VAL A 157 -16.73 -4.83 12.27
CA VAL A 157 -16.43 -4.95 10.85
C VAL A 157 -16.99 -6.25 10.26
N GLY A 158 -17.32 -6.19 8.97
CA GLY A 158 -17.65 -7.35 8.16
C GLY A 158 -16.44 -8.21 7.81
N ASN A 159 -16.62 -9.12 6.85
CA ASN A 159 -15.51 -9.94 6.34
C ASN A 159 -14.61 -9.14 5.42
N ASP A 160 -15.20 -8.31 4.56
CA ASP A 160 -14.47 -7.58 3.53
C ASP A 160 -14.26 -6.13 3.96
N ILE A 161 -13.00 -5.71 3.95
CA ILE A 161 -12.61 -4.35 4.24
C ILE A 161 -11.90 -3.78 3.03
N LYS A 162 -12.21 -2.53 2.72
CA LYS A 162 -11.59 -1.78 1.65
C LYS A 162 -11.34 -0.34 2.10
N ILE A 163 -10.12 0.13 1.91
CA ILE A 163 -9.78 1.53 2.06
C ILE A 163 -9.21 2.07 0.75
N GLU A 164 -9.48 3.33 0.49
CA GLU A 164 -8.99 4.05 -0.67
C GLU A 164 -8.01 5.13 -0.22
N LEU A 165 -6.84 5.15 -0.85
CA LEU A 165 -5.75 6.06 -0.56
C LEU A 165 -5.33 6.76 -1.84
N THR A 166 -5.07 8.07 -1.77
CA THR A 166 -4.68 8.88 -2.92
C THR A 166 -3.37 9.59 -2.66
N LYS A 167 -2.50 9.63 -3.67
CA LYS A 167 -1.28 10.42 -3.62
C LYS A 167 -1.62 11.88 -3.97
N PRO A 168 -1.36 12.85 -3.07
CA PRO A 168 -1.66 14.25 -3.34
C PRO A 168 -0.74 14.77 -4.46
N ILE A 169 -1.31 15.65 -5.28
CA ILE A 169 -0.57 16.35 -6.34
C ILE A 169 0.38 17.34 -5.66
N SER A 170 1.68 17.22 -5.90
CA SER A 170 2.62 18.28 -5.49
C SER A 170 2.26 19.54 -6.27
N LYS A 171 1.85 20.59 -5.56
CA LYS A 171 1.56 21.91 -6.14
C LYS A 171 2.84 22.66 -6.47
#